data_AF-A0A832ZCA5-F1
#
_entry.id   AF-A0A832ZCA5-F1
#
_cell.length_a   1.000
_cell.length_b   1.000
_cell.length_c   1.000
_cell.angle_alpha   90.00
_cell.angle_beta   90.00
_cell.angle_gamma   90.00
#
_symmetry.space_group_name_H-M   'P 1'
#
loop_
_entity.id
_entity.type
_entity.pdbx_description
1 polymer ?
#
loop_
_entity_poly.entity_id
_entity_poly.type
_entity_poly.pdbx_seq_one_letter_code
_entity_poly.pdbx_strand_id
1 'polypeptide(L)' 'MACNIYPSKAVERAVKEVRRIRDRIGVLVELGEKAREKGRGDEADKILDAFFEGIIGYQEAYTVLKKLAN' A
#
# COMPACT_ATOMS: atom_id res chain seq x y z
N MET A 1 -7.33 15.55 30.05
CA MET A 1 -8.52 14.89 29.47
C MET A 1 -8.16 14.43 28.07
N ALA A 2 -8.11 13.12 27.82
CA ALA A 2 -7.94 12.62 26.46
C ALA A 2 -9.27 12.80 25.73
N CYS A 3 -9.34 13.73 24.78
CA CYS A 3 -10.48 13.83 23.88
C CYS A 3 -10.59 12.51 23.13
N ASN A 4 -11.68 11.78 23.38
CA ASN A 4 -11.96 10.55 22.66
C ASN A 4 -12.35 10.95 21.23
N ILE A 5 -11.36 11.05 20.33
CA ILE A 5 -11.51 11.51 18.93
C ILE A 5 -12.54 10.65 18.18
N TYR A 6 -12.78 9.42 18.65
CA TYR A 6 -13.69 8.46 18.02
C TYR A 6 -14.88 8.13 18.91
N PRO A 7 -16.10 8.03 18.33
CA PRO A 7 -17.35 7.85 19.05
C PRO A 7 -17.50 6.46 19.72
N SER A 8 -16.67 5.47 19.36
CA SER A 8 -16.66 4.16 20.02
C SER A 8 -15.33 3.41 19.84
N LYS A 9 -15.08 2.41 20.70
CA LYS A 9 -13.91 1.50 20.56
C LYS A 9 -13.90 0.74 19.23
N ALA A 10 -15.08 0.47 18.66
CA ALA A 10 -15.19 -0.18 17.35
C ALA A 10 -14.67 0.76 16.25
N VAL A 11 -15.03 2.03 16.30
CA VAL A 11 -14.55 3.04 15.36
C VAL A 11 -13.04 3.27 15.52
N GLU A 12 -12.52 3.33 16.74
CA GLU A 12 -11.08 3.44 16.99
C GLU A 12 -10.29 2.27 16.37
N ARG A 13 -10.80 1.03 16.50
CA ARG A 13 -10.19 -0.15 15.86
C ARG A 13 -10.26 -0.06 14.34
N ALA A 14 -11.41 0.28 13.78
CA ALA A 14 -11.58 0.43 12.34
C ALA A 14 -10.59 1.48 11.77
N VAL A 15 -10.45 2.62 12.43
CA VAL A 15 -9.50 3.67 12.00
C VAL A 15 -8.05 3.19 12.08
N LYS A 16 -7.68 2.43 13.11
CA LYS A 16 -6.32 1.82 13.18
C LYS A 16 -6.07 0.86 12.02
N GLU A 17 -7.04 0.03 11.67
CA GLU A 17 -6.92 -0.90 10.54
C GLU A 17 -6.84 -0.15 9.20
N VAL A 18 -7.70 0.84 8.98
CA VAL A 18 -7.63 1.70 7.78
C VAL A 18 -6.29 2.40 7.67
N ARG A 19 -5.73 2.88 8.79
CA ARG A 19 -4.40 3.52 8.81
C ARG A 19 -3.30 2.53 8.40
N ARG A 20 -3.34 1.30 8.93
CA ARG A 20 -2.40 0.23 8.56
C ARG A 20 -2.49 -0.11 7.08
N ILE A 21 -3.70 -0.21 6.53
CA ILE A 21 -3.92 -0.48 5.10
C ILE A 21 -3.34 0.67 4.26
N ARG A 22 -3.64 1.92 4.62
CA ARG A 22 -3.10 3.10 3.94
C ARG A 22 -1.57 3.11 3.96
N ASP A 23 -0.95 2.84 5.11
CA ASP A 23 0.51 2.85 5.23
C ASP A 23 1.13 1.75 4.35
N ARG A 24 0.49 0.57 4.25
CA ARG A 24 0.90 -0.51 3.33
C ARG A 24 0.76 -0.10 1.86
N ILE A 25 -0.35 0.52 1.47
CA ILE A 25 -0.53 1.04 0.11
C ILE A 25 0.56 2.07 -0.23
N GLY A 26 0.88 2.96 0.71
CA GLY A 26 1.94 3.95 0.56
C GLY A 26 3.30 3.33 0.22
N VAL A 27 3.66 2.23 0.88
CA VAL A 27 4.91 1.49 0.58
C VAL A 27 4.91 0.93 -0.85
N LEU A 28 3.80 0.39 -1.34
CA LEU A 28 3.72 -0.12 -2.71
C LEU A 28 3.86 1.01 -3.73
N VAL A 29 3.20 2.15 -3.50
CA VAL A 29 3.31 3.33 -4.37
C VAL A 29 4.76 3.84 -4.41
N GLU A 30 5.43 3.96 -3.27
CA GLU A 30 6.82 4.40 -3.21
C GLU A 30 7.77 3.44 -3.97
N LEU A 31 7.55 2.14 -3.88
CA LEU A 31 8.31 1.17 -4.68
C LEU A 31 7.99 1.29 -6.17
N GLY A 32 6.74 1.55 -6.54
CA GLY A 32 6.35 1.80 -7.92
C GLY A 32 7.02 3.04 -8.50
N GLU A 33 7.09 4.13 -7.75
CA GLU A 33 7.80 5.34 -8.14
C GLU A 33 9.30 5.08 -8.34
N LYS A 34 9.95 4.38 -7.42
CA LYS A 34 11.37 3.98 -7.57
C LYS A 34 11.61 3.10 -8.79
N ALA A 35 10.71 2.16 -9.08
CA ALA A 35 10.77 1.35 -10.28
C ALA A 35 10.61 2.21 -11.54
N ARG A 36 9.74 3.22 -11.51
CA ARG A 36 9.55 4.18 -12.61
C ARG A 36 10.80 5.02 -12.86
N GLU A 37 11.47 5.49 -11.81
CA GLU A 37 12.77 6.19 -11.91
C GLU A 37 13.86 5.32 -12.56
N LYS A 38 13.75 4.00 -12.45
CA LYS A 38 14.64 3.01 -13.09
C LYS A 38 14.22 2.58 -14.50
N GLY A 39 13.19 3.21 -15.07
CA GLY A 39 12.68 2.89 -16.40
C GLY A 39 11.80 1.62 -16.45
N ARG A 40 11.37 1.10 -15.29
CA ARG A 40 10.47 -0.06 -15.16
C ARG A 40 9.03 0.37 -14.88
N GLY A 41 8.62 1.56 -15.33
CA GLY A 41 7.31 2.16 -15.04
C GLY A 41 6.14 1.28 -15.46
N ASP A 42 6.14 0.81 -16.71
CA ASP A 42 5.05 -0.02 -17.25
C ASP A 42 4.89 -1.36 -16.50
N GLU A 43 6.00 -1.92 -16.02
CA GLU A 43 5.99 -3.15 -15.21
C GLU A 43 5.47 -2.87 -13.80
N ALA A 44 5.85 -1.74 -13.21
CA ALA A 44 5.37 -1.33 -11.89
C ALA A 44 3.87 -1.01 -11.89
N ASP A 45 3.40 -0.28 -12.90
CA ASP A 45 2.00 0.10 -13.05
C ASP A 45 1.11 -1.15 -13.16
N LYS A 46 1.50 -2.16 -13.96
CA LYS A 46 0.79 -3.45 -14.05
C LYS A 46 0.67 -4.18 -12.71
N ILE A 47 1.71 -4.13 -11.88
CA ILE A 47 1.71 -4.80 -10.58
C ILE A 47 0.83 -4.05 -9.57
N LEU A 48 0.84 -2.71 -9.61
CA LEU A 48 -0.07 -1.90 -8.81
C LEU A 48 -1.52 -2.13 -9.21
N ASP A 49 -1.82 -2.15 -10.51
CA ASP A 49 -3.16 -2.45 -11.04
C ASP A 49 -3.63 -3.83 -10.57
N ALA A 50 -2.81 -4.87 -10.75
CA ALA A 50 -3.13 -6.22 -10.28
C ALA A 50 -3.39 -6.30 -8.76
N PHE A 51 -2.68 -5.48 -7.97
CA PHE A 51 -2.92 -5.39 -6.54
C PHE A 51 -4.24 -4.67 -6.21
N PHE A 52 -4.56 -3.55 -6.87
CA PHE A 52 -5.79 -2.80 -6.65
C PHE A 52 -7.03 -3.53 -7.15
N GLU A 53 -6.91 -4.33 -8.22
CA GLU A 53 -7.95 -5.23 -8.72
C GLU A 53 -8.11 -6.48 -7.84
N GLY A 54 -7.23 -6.69 -6.86
CA GLY A 54 -7.29 -7.83 -5.95
C GLY A 54 -6.87 -9.16 -6.59
N ILE A 55 -6.18 -9.12 -7.73
CA ILE A 55 -5.64 -10.30 -8.41
C ILE A 55 -4.48 -10.88 -7.60
N ILE A 56 -3.62 -10.01 -7.03
CA ILE A 56 -2.47 -10.42 -6.22
C ILE A 56 -2.52 -9.81 -4.82
N GLY A 57 -1.94 -10.53 -3.86
CA GLY A 57 -1.83 -10.07 -2.48
C GLY A 57 -0.71 -9.04 -2.27
N TYR A 58 -0.81 -8.26 -1.18
CA TYR A 58 0.21 -7.27 -0.80
C TYR A 58 1.64 -7.82 -0.80
N GLN A 59 1.86 -9.02 -0.27
CA GLN A 59 3.20 -9.57 -0.11
C GLN A 59 3.85 -9.95 -1.45
N GLU A 60 3.03 -10.36 -2.40
CA GLU A 60 3.43 -10.62 -3.77
C GLU A 60 3.77 -9.31 -4.49
N ALA A 61 2.85 -8.34 -4.46
CA ALA A 61 3.06 -7.01 -5.02
C ALA A 61 4.33 -6.34 -4.46
N TYR A 62 4.53 -6.40 -3.14
CA TYR A 62 5.72 -5.87 -2.47
C TYR A 62 7.00 -6.52 -2.99
N THR A 63 7.02 -7.85 -3.10
CA THR A 63 8.20 -8.60 -3.54
C THR A 63 8.58 -8.23 -4.97
N VAL A 64 7.61 -8.13 -5.86
CA VAL A 64 7.85 -7.80 -7.28
C VAL A 64 8.28 -6.35 -7.43
N LEU A 65 7.55 -5.40 -6.85
CA LEU A 65 7.90 -3.97 -6.92
C LEU A 65 9.27 -3.69 -6.29
N LYS A 66 9.62 -4.37 -5.18
CA LYS A 66 10.96 -4.25 -4.58
C LYS A 66 12.07 -4.73 -5.50
N LYS A 67 11.83 -5.76 -6.33
CA LYS A 67 12.81 -6.20 -7.33
C LYS A 67 12.96 -5.19 -8.45
N LEU A 68 11.86 -4.61 -8.93
CA LEU A 68 11.89 -3.59 -9.98
C LEU A 68 12.50 -2.26 -9.50
N ALA A 69 12.33 -1.94 -8.23
CA ALA A 69 12.89 -0.75 -7.58
C ALA A 69 14.37 -0.89 -7.18
N ASN A 70 14.98 -2.07 -7.33
CA ASN A 70 16.41 -2.34 -7.07
C ASN A 70 17.20 -2.42 -8.37
#